data_AF-A0A5B7UM12-F1
#
_entry.id   AF-A0A5B7UM12-F1
#
_cell.length_a   1.000
_cell.length_b   1.000
_cell.length_c   1.000
_cell.angle_alpha   90.00
_cell.angle_beta   90.00
_cell.angle_gamma   90.00
#
_symmetry.space_group_name_H-M   'P 1'
#
loop_
_entity.id
_entity.type
_entity.pdbx_description
1 polymer ?
#
loop_
_entity_poly.entity_id
_entity_poly.type
_entity_poly.pdbx_seq_one_letter_code
_entity_poly.pdbx_strand_id
1 'polypeptide(L)'
;MSRRQLPRLLTASVVLALGAGTLATSGPTAAAAPGTPQGRAAAPYCYDEPSQPNADVSDLKASFNASNWMRTLQTMYKRRWPSGEALAIAQAKDKYWDQFVNKQSFEGFAESMMVAIHEETHMWDLDPSRTKWDVHIAAWINAGQQALTVPVLGGFPRKEILPLIKDSLSSSMDDIYLRDRTQGEYRLQGVLAEQNAGLTGLPAVTVVQEYIKGVGASNARDIAATNLRYLLLYLRVAKDKHPDYWARIKAEPKLRDLVLTQFLRTAYWLEKSAPYTGKLGSRDADKITAANYAPENIAVLEEFTGRKVRVDAQKHCTA
;
A
#
# COMPACT_ATOMS: atom_id res chain seq x y z
N MET A 1 -6.49 -42.70 -13.68
CA MET A 1 -6.37 -41.81 -12.50
C MET A 1 -5.46 -40.64 -12.88
N SER A 2 -6.05 -39.50 -13.25
CA SER A 2 -5.32 -38.33 -13.75
C SER A 2 -4.98 -37.38 -12.60
N ARG A 3 -3.68 -37.13 -12.36
CA ARG A 3 -3.19 -36.14 -11.39
C ARG A 3 -3.33 -34.75 -12.02
N ARG A 4 -4.28 -33.94 -11.53
CA ARG A 4 -4.34 -32.50 -11.81
C ARG A 4 -3.17 -31.81 -11.12
N GLN A 5 -2.30 -31.19 -11.92
CA GLN A 5 -1.29 -30.25 -11.45
C GLN A 5 -2.00 -28.94 -11.03
N LEU A 6 -1.74 -28.49 -9.80
CA LEU A 6 -2.11 -27.15 -9.33
C LEU A 6 -1.24 -26.08 -10.03
N PRO A 7 -1.78 -24.90 -10.37
CA PRO A 7 -0.99 -23.83 -10.94
C PRO A 7 0.02 -23.30 -9.90
N ARG A 8 1.28 -23.19 -10.32
CA ARG A 8 2.35 -22.57 -9.54
C ARG A 8 2.04 -21.08 -9.38
N LEU A 9 2.09 -20.57 -8.15
CA LEU A 9 2.18 -19.14 -7.89
C LEU A 9 3.43 -18.59 -8.61
N LEU A 10 3.21 -17.76 -9.63
CA LEU A 10 4.26 -16.94 -10.22
C LEU A 10 4.53 -15.78 -9.25
N THR A 11 5.55 -15.93 -8.42
CA THR A 11 6.14 -14.85 -7.62
C THR A 11 7.27 -14.27 -8.45
N ALA A 12 7.09 -13.06 -8.98
CA ALA A 12 8.10 -12.36 -9.76
C ALA A 12 9.07 -11.66 -8.79
N SER A 13 10.25 -12.22 -8.59
CA SER A 13 11.37 -11.51 -7.95
C SER A 13 12.11 -10.73 -9.04
N VAL A 14 11.98 -9.39 -9.07
CA VAL A 14 12.69 -8.55 -10.04
C VAL A 14 13.88 -7.85 -9.37
N VAL A 15 15.06 -8.04 -9.97
CA VAL A 15 16.28 -7.26 -9.74
C VAL A 15 16.23 -6.06 -10.68
N LEU A 16 16.21 -4.83 -10.14
CA LEU A 16 16.08 -3.60 -10.94
C LEU A 16 17.44 -3.02 -11.37
N ALA A 17 17.54 -2.72 -12.67
CA ALA A 17 18.61 -1.92 -13.28
C ALA A 17 18.09 -0.50 -13.57
N LEU A 18 18.86 0.51 -13.14
CA LEU A 18 18.51 1.93 -13.10
C LEU A 18 18.65 2.61 -14.46
N GLY A 19 17.61 3.35 -14.89
CA GLY A 19 17.65 4.23 -16.06
C GLY A 19 17.31 5.67 -15.69
N ALA A 20 18.05 6.64 -16.22
CA ALA A 20 17.92 8.06 -15.89
C ALA A 20 16.78 8.74 -16.67
N GLY A 21 15.94 9.49 -15.96
CA GLY A 21 14.86 10.32 -16.52
C GLY A 21 14.88 11.72 -15.93
N THR A 22 14.79 12.72 -16.81
CA THR A 22 15.01 14.16 -16.59
C THR A 22 13.85 14.92 -15.94
N LEU A 23 14.24 15.97 -15.22
CA LEU A 23 13.48 16.86 -14.33
C LEU A 23 12.49 17.81 -15.02
N ALA A 24 11.44 18.21 -14.30
CA ALA A 24 10.74 19.47 -14.49
C ALA A 24 10.61 20.19 -13.13
N THR A 25 11.16 21.40 -13.04
CA THR A 25 11.22 22.25 -11.86
C THR A 25 10.15 23.34 -11.90
N SER A 26 9.44 23.56 -10.80
CA SER A 26 8.85 24.86 -10.48
C SER A 26 8.82 25.07 -8.97
N GLY A 27 9.68 25.99 -8.50
CA GLY A 27 9.70 26.51 -7.13
C GLY A 27 8.79 27.74 -6.95
N PRO A 28 8.91 28.48 -5.83
CA PRO A 28 7.89 28.49 -4.80
C PRO A 28 7.28 29.87 -4.54
N THR A 29 6.23 29.93 -3.73
CA THR A 29 5.82 31.18 -3.05
C THR A 29 5.48 30.90 -1.59
N ALA A 30 6.25 31.55 -0.70
CA ALA A 30 6.07 31.55 0.74
C ALA A 30 5.60 32.93 1.22
N ALA A 31 4.76 32.94 2.27
CA ALA A 31 4.57 33.95 3.32
C ALA A 31 3.15 33.77 3.92
N ALA A 32 2.85 33.85 5.21
CA ALA A 32 3.62 34.18 6.43
C ALA A 32 2.87 33.61 7.66
N ALA A 33 3.58 33.34 8.75
CA ALA A 33 3.02 33.17 10.10
C ALA A 33 2.92 34.57 10.78
N PRO A 34 2.06 34.83 11.79
CA PRO A 34 2.19 34.19 13.11
C PRO A 34 0.87 34.00 13.92
N GLY A 35 0.96 33.16 14.96
CA GLY A 35 0.01 33.12 16.07
C GLY A 35 -0.18 31.72 16.62
N THR A 36 0.51 31.37 17.70
CA THR A 36 0.32 30.13 18.46
C THR A 36 -1.05 30.15 19.17
N PRO A 37 -2.00 29.27 18.83
CA PRO A 37 -3.18 29.05 19.65
C PRO A 37 -2.88 27.90 20.61
N GLN A 38 -3.00 28.16 21.91
CA GLN A 38 -3.11 27.11 22.91
C GLN A 38 -4.27 26.17 22.55
N GLY A 39 -3.96 24.88 22.37
CA GLY A 39 -4.77 23.77 22.86
C GLY A 39 -6.15 23.51 22.28
N ARG A 40 -6.48 23.92 21.04
CA ARG A 40 -7.63 23.32 20.35
C ARG A 40 -7.18 21.96 19.81
N ALA A 41 -7.73 20.87 20.35
CA ALA A 41 -7.54 19.55 19.75
C ALA A 41 -7.87 19.64 18.25
N ALA A 42 -6.93 19.24 17.40
CA ALA A 42 -7.15 19.22 15.96
C ALA A 42 -8.42 18.40 15.68
N ALA A 43 -9.30 18.89 14.81
CA ALA A 43 -10.51 18.17 14.45
C ALA A 43 -10.16 16.73 14.00
N PRO A 44 -11.04 15.75 14.26
CA PRO A 44 -10.83 14.39 13.79
C PRO A 44 -10.52 14.37 12.29
N TYR A 45 -9.38 13.79 11.93
CA TYR A 45 -8.98 13.56 10.55
C TYR A 45 -9.43 12.18 10.13
N CYS A 46 -10.27 12.11 9.10
CA CYS A 46 -10.70 10.87 8.46
C CYS A 46 -10.07 10.76 7.08
N TYR A 47 -9.46 9.62 6.77
CA TYR A 47 -9.06 9.32 5.41
C TYR A 47 -10.30 8.95 4.58
N ASP A 48 -10.44 9.57 3.42
CA ASP A 48 -11.39 9.18 2.38
C ASP A 48 -10.77 9.47 1.01
N GLU A 49 -11.23 8.77 -0.02
CA GLU A 49 -10.90 9.10 -1.40
C GLU A 49 -12.04 8.75 -2.37
N PRO A 50 -12.24 9.54 -3.44
CA PRO A 50 -13.31 9.28 -4.41
C PRO A 50 -13.23 7.88 -4.98
N SER A 51 -14.33 7.13 -4.87
CA SER A 51 -14.46 5.82 -5.53
C SER A 51 -15.91 5.37 -5.60
N GLN A 52 -16.26 4.78 -6.74
CA GLN A 52 -17.58 4.28 -7.09
C GLN A 52 -17.45 2.84 -7.63
N PRO A 53 -17.27 1.83 -6.76
CA PRO A 53 -17.04 0.44 -7.19
C PRO A 53 -18.12 -0.11 -8.14
N ASN A 54 -19.35 0.43 -8.06
CA ASN A 54 -20.50 -0.03 -8.83
C ASN A 54 -20.79 0.80 -10.10
N ALA A 55 -19.96 1.78 -10.45
CA ALA A 55 -20.17 2.57 -11.67
C ALA A 55 -20.08 1.65 -12.91
N ASP A 56 -20.93 1.85 -13.91
CA ASP A 56 -21.00 0.94 -15.06
C ASP A 56 -19.73 1.03 -15.94
N VAL A 57 -19.23 -0.15 -16.30
CA VAL A 57 -18.07 -0.37 -17.20
C VAL A 57 -18.36 -1.46 -18.23
N SER A 58 -19.63 -1.79 -18.44
CA SER A 58 -20.07 -2.83 -19.38
C SER A 58 -19.62 -2.57 -20.82
N ASP A 59 -19.60 -1.30 -21.24
CA ASP A 59 -19.06 -0.84 -22.52
C ASP A 59 -17.55 -1.08 -22.64
N LEU A 60 -16.80 -0.85 -21.56
CA LEU A 60 -15.35 -1.11 -21.51
C LEU A 60 -15.07 -2.61 -21.59
N LYS A 61 -15.87 -3.43 -20.90
CA LYS A 61 -15.80 -4.89 -21.02
C LYS A 61 -16.09 -5.37 -22.43
N ALA A 62 -17.16 -4.87 -23.05
CA ALA A 62 -17.58 -5.28 -24.40
C ALA A 62 -16.57 -4.91 -25.49
N SER A 63 -15.83 -3.81 -25.30
CA SER A 63 -14.84 -3.30 -26.26
C SER A 63 -13.40 -3.71 -25.92
N PHE A 64 -13.17 -4.43 -24.82
CA PHE A 64 -11.83 -4.79 -24.36
C PHE A 64 -11.09 -5.69 -25.35
N ASN A 65 -9.83 -5.35 -25.60
CA ASN A 65 -8.88 -6.21 -26.29
C ASN A 65 -7.43 -5.85 -25.90
N ALA A 66 -6.49 -6.71 -26.26
CA ALA A 66 -5.08 -6.53 -25.88
C ALA A 66 -4.45 -5.22 -26.38
N SER A 67 -4.94 -4.60 -27.46
CA SER A 67 -4.39 -3.36 -27.99
C SER A 67 -4.86 -2.10 -27.25
N ASN A 68 -6.02 -2.18 -26.55
CA ASN A 68 -6.62 -1.03 -25.87
C ASN A 68 -6.55 -1.09 -24.34
N TRP A 69 -5.88 -2.09 -23.77
CA TRP A 69 -5.88 -2.37 -22.32
C TRP A 69 -5.57 -1.14 -21.45
N MET A 70 -4.58 -0.30 -21.81
CA MET A 70 -4.21 0.88 -21.03
C MET A 70 -5.32 1.94 -21.06
N ARG A 71 -5.94 2.16 -22.22
CA ARG A 71 -7.10 3.07 -22.34
C ARG A 71 -8.28 2.54 -21.54
N THR A 72 -8.52 1.23 -21.59
CA THR A 72 -9.54 0.57 -20.78
C THR A 72 -9.27 0.77 -19.29
N LEU A 73 -8.03 0.55 -18.83
CA LEU A 73 -7.61 0.78 -17.45
C LEU A 73 -7.90 2.20 -16.98
N GLN A 74 -7.39 3.19 -17.71
CA GLN A 74 -7.56 4.61 -17.38
C GLN A 74 -9.04 5.00 -17.34
N THR A 75 -9.83 4.57 -18.32
CA THR A 75 -11.27 4.90 -18.38
C THR A 75 -12.08 4.19 -17.30
N MET A 76 -11.74 2.95 -16.98
CA MET A 76 -12.37 2.17 -15.91
C MET A 76 -12.11 2.81 -14.55
N TYR A 77 -10.85 3.15 -14.25
CA TYR A 77 -10.51 3.82 -13.00
C TYR A 77 -10.99 5.26 -12.94
N LYS A 78 -11.08 5.99 -14.04
CA LYS A 78 -11.74 7.31 -14.05
C LYS A 78 -13.14 7.24 -13.45
N ARG A 79 -13.89 6.20 -13.81
CA ARG A 79 -15.27 5.99 -13.33
C ARG A 79 -15.32 5.46 -11.91
N ARG A 80 -14.42 4.55 -11.55
CA ARG A 80 -14.55 3.77 -10.29
C ARG A 80 -13.56 4.13 -9.18
N TRP A 81 -12.39 4.64 -9.52
CA TRP A 81 -11.33 5.03 -8.59
C TRP A 81 -10.34 6.02 -9.24
N PRO A 82 -10.66 7.33 -9.25
CA PRO A 82 -9.83 8.34 -9.93
C PRO A 82 -8.35 8.37 -9.50
N SER A 83 -8.02 7.99 -8.27
CA SER A 83 -6.61 7.84 -7.85
C SER A 83 -5.86 6.78 -8.64
N GLY A 84 -6.53 5.67 -8.99
CA GLY A 84 -5.95 4.63 -9.83
C GLY A 84 -5.75 5.09 -11.28
N GLU A 85 -6.66 5.92 -11.81
CA GLU A 85 -6.48 6.54 -13.12
C GLU A 85 -5.25 7.45 -13.11
N ALA A 86 -5.14 8.31 -12.10
CA ALA A 86 -4.02 9.25 -12.00
C ALA A 86 -2.67 8.52 -11.94
N LEU A 87 -2.57 7.44 -11.16
CA LEU A 87 -1.38 6.58 -11.15
C LEU A 87 -1.14 5.94 -12.53
N ALA A 88 -2.19 5.47 -13.21
CA ALA A 88 -2.06 4.87 -14.53
C ALA A 88 -1.69 5.82 -15.65
N ILE A 89 -2.03 7.09 -15.53
CA ILE A 89 -1.51 8.14 -16.41
C ILE A 89 -0.03 8.40 -16.10
N ALA A 90 0.33 8.51 -14.81
CA ALA A 90 1.70 8.78 -14.38
C ALA A 90 2.69 7.69 -14.83
N GLN A 91 2.26 6.42 -14.80
CA GLN A 91 3.07 5.27 -15.17
C GLN A 91 2.84 4.79 -16.62
N ALA A 92 2.05 5.49 -17.44
CA ALA A 92 1.69 5.04 -18.79
C ALA A 92 2.87 4.78 -19.74
N LYS A 93 4.06 5.28 -19.40
CA LYS A 93 5.30 5.12 -20.16
C LYS A 93 6.25 4.07 -19.57
N ASP A 94 5.91 3.42 -18.46
CA ASP A 94 6.69 2.28 -18.01
C ASP A 94 6.59 1.15 -19.03
N LYS A 95 7.75 0.70 -19.50
CA LYS A 95 7.88 -0.36 -20.50
C LYS A 95 7.69 -1.74 -19.89
N TYR A 96 7.72 -1.87 -18.56
CA TYR A 96 7.60 -3.14 -17.87
C TYR A 96 6.16 -3.43 -17.41
N TRP A 97 5.30 -2.43 -17.25
CA TRP A 97 3.90 -2.60 -16.83
C TRP A 97 3.20 -3.78 -17.54
N ASP A 98 3.31 -3.87 -18.86
CA ASP A 98 2.65 -4.91 -19.67
C ASP A 98 2.81 -6.33 -19.10
N GLN A 99 3.98 -6.67 -18.54
CA GLN A 99 4.26 -8.02 -18.02
C GLN A 99 3.34 -8.46 -16.88
N PHE A 100 2.72 -7.50 -16.17
CA PHE A 100 1.82 -7.74 -15.05
C PHE A 100 0.35 -7.77 -15.46
N VAL A 101 0.03 -7.56 -16.74
CA VAL A 101 -1.35 -7.42 -17.22
C VAL A 101 -1.76 -8.64 -18.06
N ASN A 102 -2.78 -9.36 -17.61
CA ASN A 102 -3.40 -10.41 -18.41
C ASN A 102 -4.38 -9.76 -19.39
N LYS A 103 -4.11 -9.88 -20.68
CA LYS A 103 -4.87 -9.21 -21.75
C LYS A 103 -5.77 -10.16 -22.53
N GLN A 104 -5.87 -11.40 -22.09
CA GLN A 104 -6.56 -12.49 -22.79
C GLN A 104 -8.08 -12.35 -22.66
N SER A 105 -8.57 -11.74 -21.59
CA SER A 105 -10.00 -11.44 -21.37
C SER A 105 -10.14 -10.25 -20.42
N PHE A 106 -11.33 -9.65 -20.36
CA PHE A 106 -11.59 -8.56 -19.42
C PHE A 106 -11.52 -9.04 -17.96
N GLU A 107 -11.94 -10.27 -17.68
CA GLU A 107 -11.79 -10.86 -16.34
C GLU A 107 -10.33 -11.10 -15.98
N GLY A 108 -9.52 -11.65 -16.89
CA GLY A 108 -8.08 -11.82 -16.67
C GLY A 108 -7.40 -10.47 -16.43
N PHE A 109 -7.79 -9.45 -17.21
CA PHE A 109 -7.36 -8.07 -17.02
C PHE A 109 -7.72 -7.54 -15.63
N ALA A 110 -8.99 -7.63 -15.22
CA ALA A 110 -9.43 -7.19 -13.90
C ALA A 110 -8.72 -7.93 -12.75
N GLU A 111 -8.53 -9.25 -12.87
CA GLU A 111 -7.82 -10.07 -11.89
C GLU A 111 -6.34 -9.67 -11.75
N SER A 112 -5.70 -9.26 -12.85
CA SER A 112 -4.30 -8.83 -12.84
C SER A 112 -4.06 -7.47 -12.17
N MET A 113 -5.12 -6.68 -11.93
CA MET A 113 -4.99 -5.29 -11.46
C MET A 113 -4.40 -5.15 -10.07
N MET A 114 -4.54 -6.14 -9.17
CA MET A 114 -3.89 -6.07 -7.86
C MET A 114 -2.38 -6.04 -8.04
N VAL A 115 -1.82 -7.00 -8.79
CA VAL A 115 -0.37 -7.09 -9.02
C VAL A 115 0.08 -5.91 -9.86
N ALA A 116 -0.58 -5.63 -10.98
CA ALA A 116 -0.15 -4.57 -11.89
C ALA A 116 -0.07 -3.21 -11.18
N ILE A 117 -1.09 -2.82 -10.41
CA ILE A 117 -1.05 -1.54 -9.67
C ILE A 117 -0.11 -1.58 -8.47
N HIS A 118 0.03 -2.73 -7.80
CA HIS A 118 1.04 -2.91 -6.75
C HIS A 118 2.45 -2.62 -7.29
N GLU A 119 2.83 -3.27 -8.38
CA GLU A 119 4.17 -3.12 -8.97
C GLU A 119 4.38 -1.72 -9.56
N GLU A 120 3.37 -1.13 -10.20
CA GLU A 120 3.46 0.26 -10.68
C GLU A 120 3.56 1.28 -9.55
N THR A 121 3.02 0.96 -8.37
CA THR A 121 3.24 1.78 -7.18
C THR A 121 4.70 1.72 -6.76
N HIS A 122 5.34 0.53 -6.79
CA HIS A 122 6.80 0.43 -6.59
C HIS A 122 7.58 1.24 -7.63
N MET A 123 7.21 1.15 -8.92
CA MET A 123 7.87 1.93 -9.98
C MET A 123 7.75 3.44 -9.75
N TRP A 124 6.63 3.90 -9.20
CA TRP A 124 6.45 5.30 -8.85
C TRP A 124 7.26 5.70 -7.62
N ASP A 125 7.14 4.93 -6.53
CA ASP A 125 7.72 5.21 -5.21
C ASP A 125 9.25 5.14 -5.24
N LEU A 126 9.83 4.17 -5.95
CA LEU A 126 11.25 3.86 -5.94
C LEU A 126 12.06 4.52 -7.06
N ASP A 127 11.43 5.38 -7.86
CA ASP A 127 12.11 6.15 -8.90
C ASP A 127 13.28 6.97 -8.30
N PRO A 128 14.50 6.86 -8.86
CA PRO A 128 15.69 7.54 -8.34
C PRO A 128 15.61 9.07 -8.30
N SER A 129 14.71 9.67 -9.07
CA SER A 129 14.46 11.12 -9.03
C SER A 129 13.70 11.56 -7.77
N ARG A 130 13.03 10.62 -7.07
CA ARG A 130 12.16 10.89 -5.91
C ARG A 130 12.64 10.21 -4.63
N THR A 131 13.38 9.11 -4.77
CA THR A 131 13.81 8.26 -3.66
C THR A 131 15.32 8.04 -3.69
N LYS A 132 15.94 8.11 -2.51
CA LYS A 132 17.32 7.68 -2.30
C LYS A 132 17.34 6.64 -1.20
N TRP A 133 17.76 5.43 -1.57
CA TRP A 133 17.74 4.26 -0.68
C TRP A 133 18.34 4.54 0.69
N ASP A 134 17.61 4.15 1.74
CA ASP A 134 17.91 4.36 3.17
C ASP A 134 18.07 5.82 3.63
N VAL A 135 17.82 6.81 2.76
CA VAL A 135 17.91 8.24 3.10
C VAL A 135 16.51 8.84 3.16
N HIS A 136 15.79 8.84 2.04
CA HIS A 136 14.43 9.34 1.95
C HIS A 136 13.63 8.60 0.87
N ILE A 137 12.31 8.56 1.05
CA ILE A 137 11.37 7.93 0.13
C ILE A 137 10.36 8.92 -0.43
N ALA A 138 9.72 8.50 -1.52
CA ALA A 138 8.43 9.00 -1.94
C ALA A 138 7.37 7.91 -1.77
N ALA A 139 6.11 8.32 -1.59
CA ALA A 139 4.97 7.41 -1.55
C ALA A 139 3.77 8.03 -2.28
N TRP A 140 3.24 7.31 -3.26
CA TRP A 140 1.96 7.62 -3.89
C TRP A 140 0.82 7.35 -2.90
N ILE A 141 -0.04 8.33 -2.64
CA ILE A 141 -1.18 8.16 -1.72
C ILE A 141 -2.49 8.14 -2.51
N ASN A 142 -2.80 9.23 -3.22
CA ASN A 142 -3.97 9.33 -4.08
C ASN A 142 -3.78 10.43 -5.15
N ALA A 143 -4.79 10.67 -5.99
CA ALA A 143 -4.71 11.68 -7.06
C ALA A 143 -4.35 13.10 -6.57
N GLY A 144 -4.73 13.47 -5.34
CA GLY A 144 -4.50 14.79 -4.78
C GLY A 144 -3.36 14.86 -3.76
N GLN A 145 -2.75 13.73 -3.41
CA GLN A 145 -1.80 13.64 -2.31
C GLN A 145 -0.66 12.68 -2.63
N GLN A 146 0.56 13.16 -2.38
CA GLN A 146 1.80 12.39 -2.45
C GLN A 146 2.66 12.78 -1.26
N ALA A 147 3.44 11.83 -0.73
CA ALA A 147 4.48 12.13 0.23
C ALA A 147 5.83 12.13 -0.49
N LEU A 148 6.51 13.28 -0.53
CA LEU A 148 7.80 13.43 -1.21
C LEU A 148 8.91 13.76 -0.21
N THR A 149 10.08 13.14 -0.44
CA THR A 149 11.29 13.37 0.36
C THR A 149 11.02 13.13 1.85
N VAL A 150 10.41 11.99 2.18
CA VAL A 150 10.14 11.56 3.56
C VAL A 150 11.40 10.91 4.11
N PRO A 151 12.06 11.48 5.14
CA PRO A 151 13.27 10.89 5.70
C PRO A 151 12.97 9.54 6.35
N VAL A 152 13.75 8.52 6.03
CA VAL A 152 13.68 7.20 6.68
C VAL A 152 14.88 6.93 7.58
N LEU A 153 15.97 7.69 7.41
CA LEU A 153 17.10 7.74 8.33
C LEU A 153 17.77 6.37 8.61
N GLY A 154 17.72 5.47 7.62
CA GLY A 154 18.21 4.10 7.72
C GLY A 154 17.23 3.15 8.42
N GLY A 155 17.65 2.64 9.58
CA GLY A 155 16.91 1.66 10.38
C GLY A 155 17.64 0.33 10.51
N PHE A 156 16.88 -0.70 10.91
CA PHE A 156 17.36 -2.06 11.14
C PHE A 156 16.65 -3.06 10.22
N PRO A 157 17.22 -4.25 9.98
CA PRO A 157 16.59 -5.29 9.15
C PRO A 157 15.16 -5.64 9.60
N ARG A 158 14.19 -5.63 8.68
CA ARG A 158 12.79 -5.91 9.02
C ARG A 158 12.57 -7.32 9.56
N LYS A 159 13.46 -8.27 9.27
CA LYS A 159 13.44 -9.61 9.89
C LYS A 159 13.48 -9.57 11.43
N GLU A 160 13.96 -8.51 12.06
CA GLU A 160 13.97 -8.36 13.52
C GLU A 160 12.57 -8.36 14.15
N ILE A 161 11.51 -8.16 13.36
CA ILE A 161 10.12 -8.22 13.84
C ILE A 161 9.60 -9.66 13.95
N LEU A 162 10.25 -10.65 13.32
CA LEU A 162 9.83 -12.06 13.31
C LEU A 162 9.52 -12.61 14.71
N PRO A 163 10.31 -12.36 15.76
CA PRO A 163 10.02 -12.88 17.09
C PRO A 163 8.71 -12.35 17.69
N LEU A 164 8.14 -11.25 17.19
CA LEU A 164 6.84 -10.72 17.65
C LEU A 164 5.65 -11.41 16.96
N ILE A 165 5.88 -12.17 15.88
CA ILE A 165 4.83 -12.94 15.19
C ILE A 165 4.75 -14.32 15.84
N LYS A 166 3.69 -14.55 16.62
CA LYS A 166 3.49 -15.79 17.40
C LYS A 166 2.44 -16.75 16.80
N ASP A 167 1.74 -16.29 15.77
CA ASP A 167 0.75 -17.07 15.02
C ASP A 167 1.30 -17.46 13.64
N SER A 168 0.48 -18.16 12.86
CA SER A 168 0.80 -18.58 11.50
C SER A 168 -0.05 -17.86 10.43
N LEU A 169 -0.72 -16.76 10.79
CA LEU A 169 -1.71 -16.11 9.91
C LEU A 169 -1.08 -15.55 8.63
N SER A 170 0.16 -15.08 8.71
CA SER A 170 0.92 -14.47 7.60
C SER A 170 2.09 -15.31 7.13
N SER A 171 2.13 -16.63 7.42
CA SER A 171 3.32 -17.46 7.25
C SER A 171 3.97 -17.40 5.87
N SER A 172 3.17 -17.42 4.79
CA SER A 172 3.66 -17.33 3.41
C SER A 172 4.30 -15.97 3.10
N MET A 173 3.78 -14.89 3.66
CA MET A 173 4.35 -13.55 3.50
C MET A 173 5.55 -13.36 4.41
N ASP A 174 5.55 -13.96 5.60
CA ASP A 174 6.72 -13.93 6.49
C ASP A 174 7.92 -14.61 5.81
N ASP A 175 7.70 -15.71 5.07
CA ASP A 175 8.75 -16.41 4.33
C ASP A 175 9.37 -15.50 3.26
N ILE A 176 8.55 -14.74 2.55
CA ILE A 176 8.99 -13.84 1.47
C ILE A 176 9.65 -12.58 2.03
N TYR A 177 9.01 -11.88 2.96
CA TYR A 177 9.43 -10.55 3.36
C TYR A 177 10.41 -10.56 4.53
N LEU A 178 10.34 -11.56 5.40
CA LEU A 178 11.09 -11.55 6.66
C LEU A 178 12.14 -12.65 6.76
N ARG A 179 11.86 -13.88 6.30
CA ARG A 179 12.79 -15.02 6.40
C ARG A 179 13.72 -15.15 5.20
N ASP A 180 13.31 -14.66 4.02
CA ASP A 180 14.21 -14.60 2.88
C ASP A 180 15.45 -13.74 3.19
N ARG A 181 16.59 -14.18 2.65
CA ARG A 181 17.91 -13.63 2.98
C ARG A 181 18.11 -12.20 2.49
N THR A 182 17.45 -11.79 1.42
CA THR A 182 17.62 -10.45 0.84
C THR A 182 16.51 -9.55 1.33
N GLN A 183 15.28 -10.01 1.17
CA GLN A 183 14.07 -9.29 1.57
C GLN A 183 14.05 -9.02 3.08
N GLY A 184 14.52 -9.95 3.91
CA GLY A 184 14.59 -9.76 5.37
C GLY A 184 15.54 -8.65 5.82
N GLU A 185 16.52 -8.27 4.98
CA GLU A 185 17.52 -7.22 5.27
C GLU A 185 17.02 -5.81 4.96
N TYR A 186 15.91 -5.68 4.25
CA TYR A 186 15.32 -4.37 3.99
C TYR A 186 14.91 -3.69 5.30
N ARG A 187 15.11 -2.37 5.36
CA ARG A 187 14.86 -1.56 6.56
C ARG A 187 13.50 -0.88 6.48
N LEU A 188 13.29 0.19 7.24
CA LEU A 188 12.02 0.93 7.26
C LEU A 188 11.54 1.33 5.86
N GLN A 189 12.45 1.72 4.97
CA GLN A 189 12.10 2.01 3.57
C GLN A 189 11.39 0.83 2.89
N GLY A 190 11.92 -0.39 2.99
CA GLY A 190 11.29 -1.57 2.38
C GLY A 190 9.97 -1.92 3.05
N VAL A 191 9.84 -1.69 4.36
CA VAL A 191 8.56 -1.87 5.07
C VAL A 191 7.50 -0.88 4.57
N LEU A 192 7.85 0.39 4.41
CA LEU A 192 6.94 1.43 3.93
C LEU A 192 6.60 1.27 2.45
N ALA A 193 7.55 0.85 1.61
CA ALA A 193 7.33 0.62 0.19
C ALA A 193 6.36 -0.55 -0.03
N GLU A 194 6.60 -1.71 0.60
CA GLU A 194 5.68 -2.85 0.51
C GLU A 194 4.30 -2.55 1.10
N GLN A 195 4.27 -1.78 2.19
CA GLN A 195 3.00 -1.32 2.73
C GLN A 195 2.26 -0.41 1.75
N ASN A 196 2.94 0.54 1.11
CA ASN A 196 2.29 1.45 0.18
C ASN A 196 1.76 0.76 -1.08
N ALA A 197 2.60 -0.08 -1.70
CA ALA A 197 2.24 -0.87 -2.87
C ALA A 197 1.15 -1.89 -2.54
N GLY A 198 1.31 -2.61 -1.43
CA GLY A 198 0.34 -3.58 -0.92
C GLY A 198 -1.03 -2.97 -0.69
N LEU A 199 -1.08 -1.81 -0.03
CA LEU A 199 -2.33 -1.10 0.19
C LEU A 199 -2.91 -0.54 -1.12
N THR A 200 -2.10 -0.10 -2.08
CA THR A 200 -2.58 0.49 -3.35
C THR A 200 -3.10 -0.58 -4.32
N GLY A 201 -2.62 -1.82 -4.22
CA GLY A 201 -3.19 -2.98 -4.93
C GLY A 201 -4.61 -3.35 -4.44
N LEU A 202 -4.97 -3.08 -3.18
CA LEU A 202 -6.31 -3.38 -2.64
C LEU A 202 -7.46 -2.62 -3.33
N PRO A 203 -7.45 -1.27 -3.43
CA PRO A 203 -8.47 -0.55 -4.18
C PRO A 203 -8.53 -0.97 -5.65
N ALA A 204 -7.37 -1.25 -6.26
CA ALA A 204 -7.25 -1.63 -7.67
C ALA A 204 -8.16 -2.81 -8.04
N VAL A 205 -8.29 -3.79 -7.15
CA VAL A 205 -9.21 -4.94 -7.30
C VAL A 205 -10.55 -4.77 -6.62
N THR A 206 -10.63 -3.99 -5.55
CA THR A 206 -11.91 -3.74 -4.86
C THR A 206 -12.92 -3.12 -5.80
N VAL A 207 -12.48 -2.19 -6.65
CA VAL A 207 -13.35 -1.50 -7.60
C VAL A 207 -13.69 -2.30 -8.85
N VAL A 208 -13.22 -3.54 -8.98
CA VAL A 208 -13.54 -4.46 -10.07
C VAL A 208 -13.87 -5.87 -9.57
N GLN A 209 -14.24 -5.99 -8.28
CA GLN A 209 -14.41 -7.26 -7.58
C GLN A 209 -15.41 -8.21 -8.25
N GLU A 210 -16.38 -7.69 -9.00
CA GLU A 210 -17.38 -8.50 -9.68
C GLU A 210 -16.78 -9.35 -10.81
N TYR A 211 -15.61 -8.94 -11.34
CA TYR A 211 -14.90 -9.62 -12.41
C TYR A 211 -13.85 -10.61 -11.89
N ILE A 212 -13.58 -10.61 -10.58
CA ILE A 212 -12.63 -11.52 -9.94
C ILE A 212 -13.35 -12.83 -9.63
N LYS A 213 -12.89 -13.92 -10.28
CA LYS A 213 -13.54 -15.23 -10.22
C LYS A 213 -12.78 -16.18 -9.31
N GLY A 214 -13.48 -16.75 -8.34
CA GLY A 214 -12.95 -17.75 -7.42
C GLY A 214 -12.70 -17.22 -6.01
N VAL A 215 -12.73 -18.12 -5.03
CA VAL A 215 -12.44 -17.78 -3.64
C VAL A 215 -10.93 -17.61 -3.47
N GLY A 216 -10.48 -16.48 -2.92
CA GLY A 216 -9.05 -16.16 -2.77
C GLY A 216 -8.31 -15.97 -4.11
N ALA A 217 -9.04 -15.67 -5.19
CA ALA A 217 -8.44 -15.39 -6.50
C ALA A 217 -7.54 -14.16 -6.48
N SER A 218 -7.75 -13.26 -5.52
CA SER A 218 -6.81 -12.21 -5.14
C SER A 218 -6.45 -12.34 -3.66
N ASN A 219 -5.20 -12.05 -3.30
CA ASN A 219 -4.70 -11.95 -1.93
C ASN A 219 -4.52 -10.49 -1.48
N ALA A 220 -5.20 -9.54 -2.13
CA ALA A 220 -5.02 -8.10 -1.88
C ALA A 220 -5.27 -7.71 -0.41
N ARG A 221 -6.31 -8.28 0.22
CA ARG A 221 -6.62 -8.02 1.64
C ARG A 221 -5.52 -8.56 2.54
N ASP A 222 -5.01 -9.76 2.26
CA ASP A 222 -3.89 -10.36 3.00
C ASP A 222 -2.64 -9.49 2.91
N ILE A 223 -2.30 -9.01 1.70
CA ILE A 223 -1.11 -8.19 1.45
C ILE A 223 -1.22 -6.87 2.22
N ALA A 224 -2.36 -6.18 2.11
CA ALA A 224 -2.57 -4.90 2.77
C ALA A 224 -2.60 -5.04 4.31
N ALA A 225 -3.28 -6.07 4.84
CA ALA A 225 -3.34 -6.30 6.28
C ALA A 225 -1.98 -6.73 6.86
N THR A 226 -1.24 -7.59 6.15
CA THR A 226 0.04 -8.13 6.62
C THR A 226 1.14 -7.08 6.58
N ASN A 227 1.26 -6.29 5.51
CA ASN A 227 2.28 -5.25 5.47
C ASN A 227 2.01 -4.13 6.50
N LEU A 228 0.73 -3.86 6.82
CA LEU A 228 0.40 -2.93 7.90
C LEU A 228 0.85 -3.51 9.25
N ARG A 229 0.63 -4.82 9.45
CA ARG A 229 1.15 -5.53 10.62
C ARG A 229 2.66 -5.36 10.74
N TYR A 230 3.40 -5.55 9.65
CA TYR A 230 4.85 -5.41 9.66
C TYR A 230 5.30 -4.00 10.01
N LEU A 231 4.63 -2.97 9.49
CA LEU A 231 4.90 -1.58 9.88
C LEU A 231 4.70 -1.37 11.39
N LEU A 232 3.57 -1.82 11.94
CA LEU A 232 3.28 -1.68 13.37
C LEU A 232 4.30 -2.43 14.24
N LEU A 233 4.66 -3.66 13.87
CA LEU A 233 5.67 -4.43 14.58
C LEU A 233 7.08 -3.84 14.45
N TYR A 234 7.41 -3.25 13.30
CA TYR A 234 8.67 -2.54 13.10
C TYR A 234 8.78 -1.34 14.03
N LEU A 235 7.70 -0.56 14.18
CA LEU A 235 7.66 0.54 15.14
C LEU A 235 7.83 0.06 16.59
N ARG A 236 7.25 -1.08 16.96
CA ARG A 236 7.46 -1.70 18.28
C ARG A 236 8.92 -2.06 18.51
N VAL A 237 9.55 -2.75 17.56
CA VAL A 237 10.98 -3.10 17.66
C VAL A 237 11.86 -1.86 17.69
N ALA A 238 11.53 -0.83 16.90
CA ALA A 238 12.24 0.45 16.92
C ALA A 238 12.21 1.06 18.33
N LYS A 239 11.03 1.14 18.94
CA LYS A 239 10.86 1.67 20.30
C LYS A 239 11.61 0.85 21.35
N ASP A 240 11.46 -0.48 21.31
CA ASP A 240 11.91 -1.35 22.40
C ASP A 240 13.41 -1.69 22.32
N LYS A 241 14.00 -1.71 21.12
CA LYS A 241 15.39 -2.17 20.90
C LYS A 241 16.30 -1.14 20.26
N HIS A 242 15.75 -0.11 19.62
CA HIS A 242 16.52 0.90 18.88
C HIS A 242 16.12 2.33 19.31
N PRO A 243 16.23 2.69 20.61
CA PRO A 243 15.66 3.92 21.15
C PRO A 243 16.19 5.21 20.48
N ASP A 244 17.47 5.24 20.10
CA ASP A 244 18.07 6.39 19.40
C ASP A 244 17.47 6.55 17.99
N TYR A 245 17.27 5.44 17.29
CA TYR A 245 16.62 5.45 15.98
C TYR A 245 15.15 5.86 16.11
N TRP A 246 14.42 5.26 17.06
CA TRP A 246 13.03 5.63 17.38
C TRP A 246 12.88 7.13 17.65
N ALA A 247 13.73 7.70 18.51
CA ALA A 247 13.69 9.13 18.83
C ALA A 247 13.87 10.00 17.57
N ARG A 248 14.79 9.60 16.68
CA ARG A 248 15.02 10.30 15.39
C ARG A 248 13.79 10.21 14.49
N ILE A 249 13.28 9.01 14.19
CA ILE A 249 12.14 8.87 13.27
C ILE A 249 10.82 9.42 13.83
N LYS A 250 10.62 9.39 15.15
CA LYS A 250 9.47 10.01 15.82
C LYS A 250 9.55 11.54 15.80
N ALA A 251 10.73 12.13 15.68
CA ALA A 251 10.86 13.57 15.51
C ALA A 251 10.51 14.05 14.08
N GLU A 252 10.47 13.15 13.09
CA GLU A 252 10.24 13.49 11.68
C GLU A 252 8.75 13.65 11.32
N PRO A 253 8.23 14.88 11.12
CA PRO A 253 6.80 15.10 10.94
C PRO A 253 6.25 14.42 9.67
N LYS A 254 7.00 14.47 8.57
CA LYS A 254 6.61 13.83 7.31
C LYS A 254 6.44 12.31 7.44
N LEU A 255 7.30 11.67 8.23
CA LEU A 255 7.22 10.23 8.43
C LEU A 255 6.04 9.87 9.35
N ARG A 256 5.79 10.68 10.38
CA ARG A 256 4.59 10.55 11.22
C ARG A 256 3.30 10.66 10.41
N ASP A 257 3.22 11.68 9.55
CA ASP A 257 2.06 11.91 8.68
C ASP A 257 1.88 10.77 7.68
N LEU A 258 2.97 10.26 7.08
CA LEU A 258 2.92 9.12 6.17
C LEU A 258 2.43 7.85 6.88
N VAL A 259 3.00 7.51 8.04
CA VAL A 259 2.60 6.33 8.82
C VAL A 259 1.12 6.41 9.21
N LEU A 260 0.66 7.57 9.70
CA LEU A 260 -0.75 7.77 10.02
C LEU A 260 -1.62 7.62 8.78
N THR A 261 -1.23 8.23 7.66
CA THR A 261 -1.99 8.17 6.40
C THR A 261 -2.09 6.73 5.89
N GLN A 262 -0.99 5.97 5.89
CA GLN A 262 -1.00 4.56 5.47
C GLN A 262 -1.88 3.70 6.38
N PHE A 263 -1.86 3.93 7.71
CA PHE A 263 -2.75 3.23 8.64
C PHE A 263 -4.23 3.51 8.34
N LEU A 264 -4.61 4.79 8.27
CA LEU A 264 -6.01 5.19 8.06
C LEU A 264 -6.52 4.81 6.67
N ARG A 265 -5.69 4.96 5.63
CA ARG A 265 -6.01 4.54 4.26
C ARG A 265 -6.19 3.03 4.15
N THR A 266 -5.35 2.24 4.85
CA THR A 266 -5.51 0.79 4.90
C THR A 266 -6.81 0.40 5.61
N ALA A 267 -7.14 1.06 6.72
CA ALA A 267 -8.40 0.85 7.41
C ALA A 267 -9.61 1.15 6.50
N TYR A 268 -9.57 2.27 5.78
CA TYR A 268 -10.61 2.67 4.81
C TYR A 268 -10.85 1.59 3.75
N TRP A 269 -9.78 1.10 3.10
CA TRP A 269 -9.93 0.12 2.03
C TRP A 269 -10.23 -1.29 2.53
N LEU A 270 -9.77 -1.68 3.72
CA LEU A 270 -10.16 -2.94 4.35
C LEU A 270 -11.64 -2.94 4.74
N GLU A 271 -12.18 -1.80 5.20
CA GLU A 271 -13.62 -1.64 5.46
C GLU A 271 -14.43 -1.72 4.15
N LYS A 272 -14.02 -0.96 3.13
CA LYS A 272 -14.70 -0.91 1.83
C LYS A 272 -14.69 -2.24 1.06
N SER A 273 -13.65 -3.05 1.26
CA SER A 273 -13.53 -4.37 0.63
C SER A 273 -14.08 -5.52 1.47
N ALA A 274 -14.55 -5.27 2.69
CA ALA A 274 -15.07 -6.29 3.60
C ALA A 274 -16.25 -7.12 3.00
N PRO A 275 -17.18 -6.55 2.20
CA PRO A 275 -18.22 -7.35 1.55
C PRO A 275 -17.71 -8.40 0.56
N TYR A 276 -16.44 -8.32 0.17
CA TYR A 276 -15.82 -9.16 -0.86
C TYR A 276 -14.67 -10.03 -0.32
N THR A 277 -14.61 -10.25 0.99
CA THR A 277 -13.53 -11.01 1.65
C THR A 277 -13.30 -12.37 1.01
N GLY A 278 -14.37 -13.09 0.65
CA GLY A 278 -14.27 -14.39 -0.02
C GLY A 278 -13.52 -14.36 -1.35
N LYS A 279 -13.47 -13.22 -2.06
CA LYS A 279 -12.77 -13.08 -3.35
C LYS A 279 -11.40 -12.42 -3.22
N LEU A 280 -11.29 -11.44 -2.32
CA LEU A 280 -10.16 -10.51 -2.23
C LEU A 280 -9.14 -10.87 -1.14
N GLY A 281 -9.35 -11.97 -0.42
CA GLY A 281 -8.35 -12.49 0.49
C GLY A 281 -8.58 -13.93 0.91
N SER A 282 -7.65 -14.43 1.71
CA SER A 282 -7.79 -15.72 2.38
C SER A 282 -8.76 -15.62 3.58
N ARG A 283 -9.07 -16.77 4.16
CA ARG A 283 -9.83 -16.88 5.41
C ARG A 283 -9.17 -16.21 6.63
N ASP A 284 -7.88 -15.87 6.52
CA ASP A 284 -7.10 -15.33 7.62
C ASP A 284 -6.91 -13.80 7.52
N ALA A 285 -7.28 -13.17 6.39
CA ALA A 285 -7.16 -11.72 6.19
C ALA A 285 -7.85 -10.88 7.27
N ASP A 286 -9.05 -11.29 7.71
CA ASP A 286 -9.78 -10.58 8.78
C ASP A 286 -9.15 -10.77 10.15
N LYS A 287 -8.52 -11.93 10.40
CA LYS A 287 -7.79 -12.19 11.65
C LYS A 287 -6.50 -11.37 11.72
N ILE A 288 -5.78 -11.26 10.60
CA ILE A 288 -4.60 -10.37 10.48
C ILE A 288 -5.03 -8.93 10.71
N THR A 289 -6.12 -8.51 10.09
CA THR A 289 -6.69 -7.16 10.28
C THR A 289 -7.02 -6.92 11.76
N ALA A 290 -7.67 -7.86 12.44
CA ALA A 290 -7.97 -7.74 13.86
C ALA A 290 -6.69 -7.62 14.72
N ALA A 291 -5.63 -8.39 14.41
CA ALA A 291 -4.36 -8.33 15.11
C ALA A 291 -3.65 -6.96 14.98
N ASN A 292 -3.86 -6.23 13.89
CA ASN A 292 -3.34 -4.87 13.72
C ASN A 292 -3.90 -3.88 14.75
N TYR A 293 -5.09 -4.15 15.28
CA TYR A 293 -5.74 -3.32 16.31
C TYR A 293 -5.51 -3.83 17.74
N ALA A 294 -4.56 -4.75 17.95
CA ALA A 294 -4.13 -5.13 19.30
C ALA A 294 -3.67 -3.88 20.08
N PRO A 295 -3.96 -3.77 21.39
CA PRO A 295 -3.69 -2.56 22.18
C PRO A 295 -2.24 -2.06 22.07
N GLU A 296 -1.26 -2.96 22.05
CA GLU A 296 0.15 -2.61 21.94
C GLU A 296 0.56 -2.09 20.56
N ASN A 297 -0.13 -2.51 19.49
CA ASN A 297 0.09 -2.00 18.14
C ASN A 297 -0.51 -0.60 17.97
N ILE A 298 -1.71 -0.38 18.53
CA ILE A 298 -2.34 0.95 18.56
C ILE A 298 -1.51 1.90 19.43
N ALA A 299 -1.08 1.47 20.62
CA ALA A 299 -0.27 2.31 21.51
C ALA A 299 1.03 2.80 20.85
N VAL A 300 1.75 1.93 20.11
CA VAL A 300 2.97 2.37 19.41
C VAL A 300 2.67 3.34 18.26
N LEU A 301 1.57 3.12 17.53
CA LEU A 301 1.15 3.99 16.43
C LEU A 301 0.78 5.38 16.95
N GLU A 302 -0.04 5.45 17.99
CA GLU A 302 -0.48 6.72 18.57
C GLU A 302 0.70 7.47 19.21
N GLU A 303 1.62 6.75 19.84
CA GLU A 303 2.84 7.36 20.36
C GLU A 303 3.72 7.90 19.21
N PHE A 304 3.92 7.12 18.15
CA PHE A 304 4.73 7.52 17.01
C PHE A 304 4.15 8.77 16.32
N THR A 305 2.87 8.71 15.98
CA THR A 305 2.18 9.74 15.19
C THR A 305 1.79 10.95 16.04
N GLY A 306 1.63 10.79 17.35
CA GLY A 306 1.06 11.79 18.24
C GLY A 306 -0.42 12.07 17.97
N ARG A 307 -1.15 11.08 17.44
CA ARG A 307 -2.58 11.14 17.15
C ARG A 307 -3.27 9.93 17.75
N LYS A 308 -4.41 10.15 18.40
CA LYS A 308 -5.31 9.07 18.82
C LYS A 308 -6.09 8.57 17.61
N VAL A 309 -6.30 7.26 17.50
CA VAL A 309 -7.06 6.65 16.39
C VAL A 309 -8.30 5.95 16.89
N ARG A 310 -9.34 5.90 16.05
CA ARG A 310 -10.54 5.13 16.37
C ARG A 310 -10.28 3.64 16.16
N VAL A 311 -10.72 2.84 17.12
CA VAL A 311 -10.56 1.36 17.10
C VAL A 311 -11.89 0.62 17.05
N ASP A 312 -13.00 1.35 17.10
CA ASP A 312 -14.37 0.86 17.09
C ASP A 312 -15.01 1.04 15.70
N ALA A 313 -15.66 2.17 15.46
CA ALA A 313 -16.30 2.57 14.23
C ALA A 313 -15.48 3.67 13.56
N GLN A 314 -15.54 3.73 12.22
CA GLN A 314 -14.75 4.69 11.44
C GLN A 314 -13.26 4.58 11.74
N LYS A 315 -12.70 3.36 11.67
CA LYS A 315 -11.28 3.07 11.95
C LYS A 315 -10.30 3.81 11.04
N HIS A 316 -10.82 4.41 9.97
CA HIS A 316 -10.12 5.32 9.07
C HIS A 316 -10.06 6.77 9.59
N CYS A 317 -10.43 7.03 10.86
CA CYS A 317 -10.39 8.34 11.49
C CYS A 317 -9.51 8.41 12.75
N THR A 318 -8.99 9.60 13.05
CA THR A 318 -8.46 9.94 14.37
C THR A 318 -9.60 10.15 15.38
N ALA A 319 -9.32 9.94 16.67
CA ALA A 319 -10.28 10.13 17.77
C ALA A 319 -10.38 11.60 18.20
#